data_AF-A0ABD5X3W3-F1
#
_entry.id   AF-A0ABD5X3W3-F1
#
_cell.length_a   1.000
_cell.length_b   1.000
_cell.length_c   1.000
_cell.angle_alpha   90.00
_cell.angle_beta   90.00
_cell.angle_gamma   90.00
#
_symmetry.space_group_name_H-M   'P 1'
#
loop_
_entity.id
_entity.type
_entity.pdbx_description
1 polymer ?
#
loop_
_entity_poly.entity_id
_entity_poly.type
_entity_poly.pdbx_seq_one_letter_code
_entity_poly.pdbx_strand_id
1 'polypeptide(L)'
;MNEPDIPLSVRWFLEDWLSAVLLVLLVFSLLGGYVAYDAHINGADTVVEQRTEGTWTVESGFDHAGTVQRESNVFSMGTRLENRPLYFTTVVPTLEANYTLGHDNTDGREATASTELSLVIRAFEERDEQKVIFWDTTETLKTKETTIADGDQRSVAVRVNVSAVLERIRAAERDLKAAPGETEALIIADTTFDGTVAGESFTDTRTDRLVIEPQDALYRVSTAVEDQKSYDATGSVTRTVEPSAVALYGAPLLFIIGVLTIVGLAIASSQGWLQVTEVERTRHEFESERDDFDEWISAVTIPDSGNRTVVPSETMEDLVDIAIDSDRRVLEEGDRYAVIVDDIMYTYSAPTSSDPLEATDSTDSTSTQVPSGSAQREEQAGSSTVDSDNEGLAASDRGVSSGSDENSE
;
A
#
# COMPACT_ATOMS: atom_id res chain seq x y z
N MET A 1 47.89 -20.19 18.24
CA MET A 1 46.97 -19.32 17.48
C MET A 1 47.85 -18.55 16.51
N ASN A 2 47.55 -18.57 15.22
CA ASN A 2 48.13 -17.59 14.32
C ASN A 2 47.41 -16.27 14.60
N GLU A 3 48.13 -15.16 14.55
CA GLU A 3 47.49 -13.84 14.55
C GLU A 3 46.64 -13.71 13.27
N PRO A 4 45.44 -13.11 13.35
CA PRO A 4 44.62 -12.93 12.16
C PRO A 4 45.26 -11.84 11.28
N ASP A 5 45.50 -12.15 10.00
CA ASP A 5 45.97 -11.20 8.98
C ASP A 5 44.86 -10.18 8.66
N ILE A 6 44.67 -9.21 9.56
CA ILE A 6 43.77 -8.07 9.37
C ILE A 6 44.56 -7.00 8.59
N PRO A 7 44.11 -6.57 7.40
CA PRO A 7 44.83 -5.58 6.61
C PRO A 7 45.01 -4.27 7.40
N LEU A 8 46.18 -3.64 7.23
CA LEU A 8 46.62 -2.51 8.04
C LEU A 8 45.63 -1.33 8.01
N SER A 9 45.03 -1.05 6.85
CA SER A 9 43.99 -0.03 6.66
C SER A 9 42.72 -0.28 7.49
N VAL A 10 42.36 -1.54 7.73
CA VAL A 10 41.22 -1.91 8.58
C VAL A 10 41.58 -1.82 10.06
N ARG A 11 42.83 -2.14 10.46
CA ARG A 11 43.33 -1.91 11.82
C ARG A 11 43.31 -0.41 12.16
N TRP A 12 43.91 0.43 11.32
CA TRP A 12 43.89 1.90 11.44
C TRP A 12 42.46 2.46 11.56
N PHE A 13 41.56 2.13 10.63
CA PHE A 13 40.19 2.64 10.66
C PHE A 13 39.45 2.21 11.93
N LEU A 14 39.64 0.96 12.37
CA LEU A 14 39.04 0.45 13.60
C LEU A 14 39.68 1.06 14.85
N GLU A 15 40.96 1.43 14.85
CA GLU A 15 41.61 2.10 15.99
C GLU A 15 41.04 3.51 16.19
N ASP A 16 41.03 4.33 15.13
CA ASP A 16 40.53 5.71 15.17
C ASP A 16 39.01 5.78 15.46
N TRP A 17 38.22 4.90 14.84
CA TRP A 17 36.75 4.98 14.88
C TRP A 17 36.08 3.92 15.77
N LEU A 18 36.84 3.18 16.60
CA LEU A 18 36.30 2.05 17.40
C LEU A 18 35.03 2.43 18.16
N SER A 19 35.05 3.59 18.83
CA SER A 19 33.94 4.07 19.66
C SER A 19 32.68 4.38 18.84
N ALA A 20 32.85 4.95 17.64
CA ALA A 20 31.76 5.24 16.72
C ALA A 20 31.19 3.95 16.11
N VAL A 21 32.05 3.02 15.68
CA VAL A 21 31.66 1.71 15.13
C VAL A 21 30.89 0.90 16.17
N LEU A 22 31.39 0.82 17.41
CA LEU A 22 30.70 0.13 18.51
C LEU A 22 29.35 0.78 18.85
N LEU A 23 29.26 2.12 18.85
CA LEU A 23 27.99 2.84 19.07
C LEU A 23 26.96 2.53 17.97
N VAL A 24 27.39 2.55 16.70
CA VAL A 24 26.52 2.21 15.56
C VAL A 24 26.02 0.76 15.65
N LEU A 25 26.92 -0.19 15.93
CA LEU A 25 26.55 -1.61 16.12
C LEU A 25 25.59 -1.79 17.31
N LEU A 26 25.77 -1.04 18.41
CA LEU A 26 24.87 -1.08 19.56
C LEU A 26 23.48 -0.57 19.21
N VAL A 27 23.38 0.54 18.46
CA VAL A 27 22.10 1.09 18.00
C VAL A 27 21.36 0.10 17.09
N PHE A 28 22.05 -0.50 16.11
CA PHE A 28 21.46 -1.54 15.26
C PHE A 28 21.02 -2.77 16.05
N SER A 29 21.83 -3.23 17.01
CA SER A 29 21.49 -4.35 17.89
C SER A 29 20.21 -4.04 18.68
N LEU A 30 20.14 -2.89 19.34
CA LEU A 30 18.97 -2.48 20.13
C LEU A 30 17.71 -2.35 19.25
N LEU A 31 17.83 -1.85 18.03
CA LEU A 31 16.72 -1.76 17.09
C LEU A 31 16.23 -3.16 16.65
N GLY A 32 17.15 -4.08 16.34
CA GLY A 32 16.82 -5.48 16.06
C GLY A 32 16.16 -6.18 17.25
N GLY A 33 16.67 -5.94 18.47
CA GLY A 33 16.08 -6.47 19.71
C GLY A 33 14.68 -5.93 19.98
N TYR A 34 14.42 -4.65 19.69
CA TYR A 34 13.10 -4.04 19.82
C TYR A 34 12.09 -4.62 18.82
N VAL A 35 12.45 -4.71 17.53
CA VAL A 35 11.59 -5.31 16.49
C VAL A 35 11.34 -6.80 16.79
N ALA A 36 12.34 -7.53 17.25
CA ALA A 36 12.19 -8.92 17.66
C ALA A 36 11.24 -9.08 18.87
N TYR A 37 11.38 -8.23 19.89
CA TYR A 37 10.49 -8.22 21.05
C TYR A 37 9.05 -7.94 20.62
N ASP A 38 8.83 -6.90 19.83
CA ASP A 38 7.49 -6.51 19.39
C ASP A 38 6.84 -7.62 18.55
N ALA A 39 7.58 -8.20 17.58
CA ALA A 39 7.10 -9.29 16.75
C ALA A 39 6.69 -10.56 17.53
N HIS A 40 7.39 -10.90 18.63
CA HIS A 40 7.11 -12.12 19.41
C HIS A 40 6.12 -11.92 20.57
N ILE A 41 5.98 -10.68 21.07
CA ILE A 41 5.12 -10.37 22.23
C ILE A 41 3.81 -9.72 21.81
N ASN A 42 3.84 -8.81 20.82
CA ASN A 42 2.70 -8.02 20.36
C ASN A 42 2.29 -8.31 18.91
N GLY A 43 3.18 -8.86 18.08
CA GLY A 43 3.07 -8.86 16.61
C GLY A 43 1.97 -9.71 15.98
N ALA A 44 1.10 -10.33 16.78
CA ALA A 44 -0.14 -10.94 16.31
C ALA A 44 -1.21 -9.85 16.09
N ASP A 45 -1.05 -9.08 15.02
CA ASP A 45 -1.99 -8.03 14.66
C ASP A 45 -3.36 -8.60 14.34
N THR A 46 -4.39 -7.89 14.79
CA THR A 46 -5.78 -8.31 14.64
C THR A 46 -6.48 -7.37 13.67
N VAL A 47 -6.68 -7.83 12.44
CA VAL A 47 -7.36 -7.07 11.37
C VAL A 47 -8.85 -7.39 11.39
N VAL A 48 -9.68 -6.35 11.30
CA VAL A 48 -11.13 -6.47 11.19
C VAL A 48 -11.51 -6.26 9.74
N GLU A 49 -11.99 -7.31 9.08
CA GLU A 49 -12.49 -7.26 7.71
C GLU A 49 -14.03 -7.12 7.74
N GLN A 50 -14.59 -6.17 6.98
CA GLN A 50 -16.04 -6.09 6.76
C GLN A 50 -16.48 -7.10 5.71
N ARG A 51 -17.62 -7.75 5.93
CA ARG A 51 -18.21 -8.72 5.02
C ARG A 51 -19.73 -8.58 4.99
N THR A 52 -20.32 -8.55 3.79
CA THR A 52 -21.78 -8.69 3.65
C THR A 52 -22.20 -10.06 4.19
N GLU A 53 -23.03 -10.06 5.23
CA GLU A 53 -23.59 -11.27 5.84
C GLU A 53 -25.03 -11.52 5.37
N GLY A 54 -25.72 -10.48 4.93
CA GLY A 54 -27.06 -10.58 4.38
C GLY A 54 -27.45 -9.36 3.54
N THR A 55 -28.61 -9.42 2.93
CA THR A 55 -29.17 -8.35 2.11
C THR A 55 -30.65 -8.18 2.43
N TRP A 56 -31.13 -6.93 2.44
CA TRP A 56 -32.52 -6.53 2.66
C TRP A 56 -33.03 -5.74 1.44
N THR A 57 -34.13 -6.18 0.84
CA THR A 57 -34.67 -5.58 -0.40
C THR A 57 -36.14 -5.21 -0.20
N VAL A 58 -36.50 -4.01 -0.67
CA VAL A 58 -37.87 -3.49 -0.62
C VAL A 58 -38.30 -2.91 -1.97
N GLU A 59 -39.57 -3.11 -2.29
CA GLU A 59 -40.20 -2.60 -3.50
C GLU A 59 -41.64 -2.16 -3.24
N SER A 60 -42.12 -1.24 -4.08
CA SER A 60 -43.48 -0.73 -4.04
C SER A 60 -44.02 -0.51 -5.45
N GLY A 61 -45.34 -0.42 -5.58
CA GLY A 61 -45.99 -0.29 -6.88
C GLY A 61 -47.45 0.11 -6.78
N PHE A 62 -48.03 0.50 -7.91
CA PHE A 62 -49.45 0.84 -8.02
C PHE A 62 -50.09 0.08 -9.17
N ASP A 63 -51.01 -0.83 -8.82
CA ASP A 63 -52.01 -1.37 -9.75
C ASP A 63 -53.30 -0.55 -9.66
N HIS A 64 -54.04 -0.46 -10.75
CA HIS A 64 -55.34 0.21 -10.75
C HIS A 64 -56.36 -0.45 -11.68
N ALA A 65 -57.62 -0.39 -11.28
CA ALA A 65 -58.72 -0.97 -12.02
C ALA A 65 -59.98 -0.13 -11.89
N GLY A 66 -60.89 -0.27 -12.84
CA GLY A 66 -62.21 0.33 -12.73
C GLY A 66 -63.29 -0.62 -13.24
N THR A 67 -64.39 -0.71 -12.50
CA THR A 67 -65.54 -1.54 -12.88
C THR A 67 -66.55 -0.70 -13.64
N VAL A 68 -67.03 -1.21 -14.78
CA VAL A 68 -68.04 -0.56 -15.62
C VAL A 68 -69.37 -0.49 -14.87
N GLN A 69 -69.79 0.72 -14.50
CA GLN A 69 -71.05 0.98 -13.78
C GLN A 69 -72.20 1.37 -14.71
N ARG A 70 -71.90 1.75 -15.96
CA ARG A 70 -72.90 2.07 -16.98
C ARG A 70 -72.64 1.27 -18.24
N GLU A 71 -73.63 0.49 -18.67
CA GLU A 71 -73.56 -0.27 -19.91
C GLU A 71 -73.42 0.64 -21.14
N SER A 72 -72.69 0.17 -22.14
CA SER A 72 -72.55 0.78 -23.45
C SER A 72 -72.39 -0.31 -24.51
N ASN A 73 -72.55 0.03 -25.80
CA ASN A 73 -72.34 -0.90 -26.91
C ASN A 73 -70.91 -1.49 -26.98
N VAL A 74 -69.95 -0.93 -26.24
CA VAL A 74 -68.54 -1.35 -26.22
C VAL A 74 -68.15 -2.05 -24.90
N PHE A 75 -68.86 -1.74 -23.81
CA PHE A 75 -68.55 -2.23 -22.46
C PHE A 75 -69.81 -2.66 -21.72
N SER A 76 -69.88 -3.93 -21.36
CA SER A 76 -70.93 -4.50 -20.52
C SER A 76 -70.81 -4.03 -19.06
N MET A 77 -71.94 -3.87 -18.39
CA MET A 77 -71.97 -3.54 -16.96
C MET A 77 -71.29 -4.65 -16.15
N GLY A 78 -70.51 -4.25 -15.13
CA GLY A 78 -69.74 -5.17 -14.29
C GLY A 78 -68.40 -5.63 -14.87
N THR A 79 -68.06 -5.29 -16.12
CA THR A 79 -66.71 -5.57 -16.67
C THR A 79 -65.65 -4.80 -15.88
N ARG A 80 -64.59 -5.50 -15.43
CA ARG A 80 -63.42 -4.91 -14.79
C ARG A 80 -62.39 -4.53 -15.86
N LEU A 81 -61.90 -3.31 -15.82
CA LEU A 81 -60.87 -2.78 -16.71
C LEU A 81 -59.60 -2.48 -15.90
N GLU A 82 -58.52 -3.21 -16.16
CA GLU A 82 -57.29 -3.19 -15.34
C GLU A 82 -56.14 -2.50 -16.09
N ASN A 83 -55.32 -1.76 -15.34
CA ASN A 83 -54.09 -1.07 -15.78
C ASN A 83 -54.21 -0.39 -17.15
N ARG A 84 -55.32 0.35 -17.36
CA ARG A 84 -55.58 1.09 -18.59
C ARG A 84 -55.03 2.53 -18.46
N PRO A 85 -54.26 3.05 -19.42
CA PRO A 85 -53.76 4.44 -19.37
C PRO A 85 -54.88 5.49 -19.44
N LEU A 86 -56.12 5.07 -19.72
CA LEU A 86 -57.29 5.91 -19.85
C LEU A 86 -58.57 5.13 -19.53
N TYR A 87 -59.48 5.79 -18.84
CA TYR A 87 -60.83 5.33 -18.52
C TYR A 87 -61.88 6.37 -18.92
N PHE A 88 -63.13 5.96 -19.06
CA PHE A 88 -64.24 6.86 -19.40
C PHE A 88 -65.02 7.25 -18.14
N THR A 89 -64.96 8.52 -17.72
CA THR A 89 -65.53 9.04 -16.46
C THR A 89 -67.00 8.67 -16.26
N THR A 90 -67.79 8.66 -17.35
CA THR A 90 -69.23 8.35 -17.31
C THR A 90 -69.55 6.84 -17.22
N VAL A 91 -68.64 5.99 -17.69
CA VAL A 91 -68.80 4.52 -17.78
C VAL A 91 -68.17 3.84 -16.56
N VAL A 92 -67.04 4.38 -16.08
CA VAL A 92 -66.20 3.88 -15.00
C VAL A 92 -65.89 5.05 -14.03
N PRO A 93 -66.89 5.56 -13.29
CA PRO A 93 -66.74 6.78 -12.48
C PRO A 93 -65.88 6.58 -11.22
N THR A 94 -65.57 5.34 -10.85
CA THR A 94 -64.76 4.99 -9.68
C THR A 94 -63.52 4.23 -10.12
N LEU A 95 -62.35 4.78 -9.78
CA LEU A 95 -61.07 4.10 -9.88
C LEU A 95 -60.79 3.37 -8.56
N GLU A 96 -60.40 2.11 -8.63
CA GLU A 96 -59.83 1.33 -7.55
C GLU A 96 -58.31 1.35 -7.72
N ALA A 97 -57.56 1.72 -6.68
CA ALA A 97 -56.11 1.68 -6.67
C ALA A 97 -55.63 0.70 -5.59
N ASN A 98 -54.71 -0.18 -5.96
CA ASN A 98 -54.06 -1.13 -5.09
C ASN A 98 -52.59 -0.76 -5.01
N TYR A 99 -52.17 -0.24 -3.87
CA TYR A 99 -50.75 0.01 -3.61
C TYR A 99 -50.09 -1.29 -3.15
N THR A 100 -49.14 -1.82 -3.92
CA THR A 100 -48.41 -3.08 -3.66
C THR A 100 -47.12 -2.81 -2.91
N LEU A 101 -46.77 -3.71 -2.00
CA LEU A 101 -45.59 -3.64 -1.13
C LEU A 101 -44.91 -5.01 -1.16
N GLY A 102 -43.62 -5.06 -1.49
CA GLY A 102 -42.80 -6.28 -1.50
C GLY A 102 -41.59 -6.14 -0.59
N HIS A 103 -41.15 -7.26 -0.02
CA HIS A 103 -40.00 -7.35 0.89
C HIS A 103 -39.33 -8.72 0.72
N ASP A 104 -38.00 -8.72 0.64
CA ASP A 104 -37.15 -9.91 0.47
C ASP A 104 -35.86 -9.76 1.29
N ASN A 105 -35.36 -10.84 1.88
CA ASN A 105 -34.14 -10.84 2.68
C ASN A 105 -33.51 -12.23 2.86
N THR A 106 -32.18 -12.22 3.03
CA THR A 106 -31.39 -13.44 3.23
C THR A 106 -31.70 -14.23 4.52
N ASP A 107 -32.34 -13.61 5.51
CA ASP A 107 -32.61 -14.23 6.83
C ASP A 107 -33.98 -14.92 6.92
N GLY A 108 -34.84 -14.79 5.91
CA GLY A 108 -36.22 -15.30 5.96
C GLY A 108 -37.13 -14.56 6.96
N ARG A 109 -36.75 -13.34 7.38
CA ARG A 109 -37.49 -12.56 8.39
C ARG A 109 -38.58 -11.70 7.77
N GLU A 110 -39.62 -11.41 8.55
CA GLU A 110 -40.70 -10.51 8.15
C GLU A 110 -40.30 -9.03 8.35
N ALA A 111 -40.81 -8.15 7.49
CA ALA A 111 -40.75 -6.70 7.66
C ALA A 111 -42.14 -6.13 7.96
N THR A 112 -42.16 -4.95 8.59
CA THR A 112 -43.37 -4.17 8.81
C THR A 112 -43.39 -2.97 7.87
N ALA A 113 -44.49 -2.76 7.16
CA ALA A 113 -44.71 -1.59 6.33
C ALA A 113 -45.88 -0.78 6.88
N SER A 114 -45.62 0.49 7.22
CA SER A 114 -46.61 1.47 7.66
C SER A 114 -46.93 2.44 6.54
N THR A 115 -48.11 2.30 5.94
CA THR A 115 -48.54 3.10 4.79
C THR A 115 -49.66 4.08 5.16
N GLU A 116 -49.52 5.35 4.76
CA GLU A 116 -50.62 6.29 4.62
C GLU A 116 -50.92 6.57 3.14
N LEU A 117 -52.18 6.40 2.75
CA LEU A 117 -52.70 6.75 1.42
C LEU A 117 -53.56 8.01 1.53
N SER A 118 -53.20 9.04 0.77
CA SER A 118 -53.86 10.35 0.76
C SER A 118 -54.23 10.79 -0.66
N LEU A 119 -55.43 11.36 -0.80
CA LEU A 119 -55.90 11.98 -2.04
C LEU A 119 -55.58 13.47 -2.01
N VAL A 120 -54.72 13.93 -2.93
CA VAL A 120 -54.42 15.35 -3.14
C VAL A 120 -55.05 15.79 -4.46
N ILE A 121 -55.99 16.74 -4.43
CA ILE A 121 -56.56 17.37 -5.63
C ILE A 121 -55.96 18.77 -5.74
N ARG A 122 -55.35 19.11 -6.87
CA ARG A 122 -54.63 20.39 -7.03
C ARG A 122 -54.73 20.98 -8.44
N ALA A 123 -54.51 22.29 -8.52
CA ALA A 123 -54.28 23.01 -9.76
C ALA A 123 -52.84 23.54 -9.84
N PHE A 124 -52.23 23.46 -11.01
CA PHE A 124 -50.82 23.80 -11.21
C PHE A 124 -50.53 24.36 -12.61
N GLU A 125 -49.40 25.05 -12.76
CA GLU A 125 -48.78 25.38 -14.05
C GLU A 125 -47.34 24.85 -14.05
N GLU A 126 -46.90 24.22 -15.13
CA GLU A 126 -45.49 23.90 -15.33
C GLU A 126 -44.78 25.07 -16.03
N ARG A 127 -43.69 25.54 -15.42
CA ARG A 127 -42.86 26.63 -15.92
C ARG A 127 -41.40 26.34 -15.62
N ASP A 128 -40.54 26.40 -16.63
CA ASP A 128 -39.10 26.19 -16.48
C ASP A 128 -38.77 24.89 -15.72
N GLU A 129 -39.46 23.80 -16.07
CA GLU A 129 -39.39 22.46 -15.43
C GLU A 129 -39.84 22.40 -13.95
N GLN A 130 -40.41 23.49 -13.42
CA GLN A 130 -40.95 23.58 -12.07
C GLN A 130 -42.49 23.60 -12.09
N LYS A 131 -43.11 22.77 -11.25
CA LYS A 131 -44.57 22.73 -11.08
C LYS A 131 -45.02 23.74 -10.02
N VAL A 132 -45.59 24.86 -10.44
CA VAL A 132 -46.13 25.93 -9.58
C VAL A 132 -47.55 25.57 -9.18
N ILE A 133 -47.81 25.35 -7.89
CA ILE A 133 -49.14 25.02 -7.37
C ILE A 133 -49.93 26.31 -7.10
N PHE A 134 -51.15 26.41 -7.63
CA PHE A 134 -52.07 27.52 -7.37
C PHE A 134 -52.96 27.26 -6.16
N TRP A 135 -53.46 26.04 -6.02
CA TRP A 135 -54.22 25.57 -4.87
C TRP A 135 -54.16 24.03 -4.81
N ASP A 136 -54.28 23.47 -3.62
CA ASP A 136 -54.46 22.04 -3.37
C ASP A 136 -55.48 21.78 -2.24
N THR A 137 -55.96 20.55 -2.17
CA THR A 137 -56.74 20.01 -1.04
C THR A 137 -56.34 18.56 -0.80
N THR A 138 -56.10 18.18 0.45
CA THR A 138 -55.63 16.85 0.85
C THR A 138 -56.63 16.15 1.76
N GLU A 139 -56.82 14.85 1.54
CA GLU A 139 -57.71 13.99 2.32
C GLU A 139 -57.06 12.61 2.51
N THR A 140 -56.77 12.22 3.76
CA THR A 140 -56.29 10.86 4.07
C THR A 140 -57.39 9.85 3.74
N LEU A 141 -57.11 8.95 2.78
CA LEU A 141 -58.01 7.87 2.38
C LEU A 141 -57.93 6.68 3.35
N LYS A 142 -56.71 6.34 3.79
CA LYS A 142 -56.46 5.13 4.59
C LYS A 142 -55.05 5.13 5.20
N THR A 143 -54.95 4.79 6.47
CA THR A 143 -53.67 4.41 7.11
C THR A 143 -53.71 2.90 7.39
N LYS A 144 -52.62 2.19 7.09
CA LYS A 144 -52.52 0.74 7.26
C LYS A 144 -51.08 0.29 7.53
N GLU A 145 -50.88 -0.28 8.71
CA GLU A 145 -49.71 -1.11 9.03
C GLU A 145 -49.94 -2.54 8.51
N THR A 146 -48.93 -3.14 7.87
CA THR A 146 -48.97 -4.53 7.39
C THR A 146 -47.64 -5.23 7.62
N THR A 147 -47.69 -6.51 7.98
CA THR A 147 -46.52 -7.38 8.04
C THR A 147 -46.38 -8.14 6.73
N ILE A 148 -45.17 -8.19 6.20
CA ILE A 148 -44.81 -8.79 4.92
C ILE A 148 -43.78 -9.88 5.22
N ALA A 149 -44.08 -11.12 4.87
CA ALA A 149 -43.12 -12.21 5.00
C ALA A 149 -42.03 -12.10 3.92
N ASP A 150 -40.93 -12.81 4.12
CA ASP A 150 -39.86 -12.89 3.13
C ASP A 150 -40.35 -13.44 1.78
N GLY A 151 -39.98 -12.77 0.68
CA GLY A 151 -40.39 -13.10 -0.69
C GLY A 151 -41.89 -12.90 -0.99
N ASP A 152 -42.64 -12.30 -0.05
CA ASP A 152 -44.10 -12.16 -0.09
C ASP A 152 -44.48 -10.72 -0.49
N GLN A 153 -45.67 -10.54 -1.08
CA GLN A 153 -46.22 -9.21 -1.37
C GLN A 153 -47.54 -8.97 -0.62
N ARG A 154 -47.79 -7.71 -0.25
CA ARG A 154 -49.03 -7.23 0.36
C ARG A 154 -49.60 -6.06 -0.44
N SER A 155 -50.89 -5.76 -0.26
CA SER A 155 -51.53 -4.66 -0.97
C SER A 155 -52.49 -3.85 -0.09
N VAL A 156 -52.45 -2.53 -0.22
CA VAL A 156 -53.34 -1.59 0.45
C VAL A 156 -54.29 -0.98 -0.58
N ALA A 157 -55.52 -1.50 -0.63
CA ALA A 157 -56.56 -1.05 -1.56
C ALA A 157 -57.32 0.20 -1.08
N VAL A 158 -57.55 1.16 -1.99
CA VAL A 158 -58.42 2.34 -1.85
C VAL A 158 -59.28 2.57 -3.11
N ARG A 159 -60.26 3.48 -3.03
CA ARG A 159 -61.14 3.83 -4.16
C ARG A 159 -61.35 5.34 -4.23
N VAL A 160 -61.32 5.90 -5.44
CA VAL A 160 -61.54 7.32 -5.73
C VAL A 160 -62.68 7.47 -6.73
N ASN A 161 -63.69 8.28 -6.40
CA ASN A 161 -64.75 8.65 -7.33
C ASN A 161 -64.30 9.87 -8.15
N VAL A 162 -63.88 9.63 -9.39
CA VAL A 162 -63.33 10.66 -10.29
C VAL A 162 -64.39 11.69 -10.70
N SER A 163 -65.67 11.29 -10.75
CA SER A 163 -66.77 12.24 -10.97
C SER A 163 -66.92 13.23 -9.82
N ALA A 164 -66.77 12.76 -8.57
CA ALA A 164 -66.78 13.63 -7.38
C ALA A 164 -65.53 14.51 -7.28
N VAL A 165 -64.37 14.04 -7.77
CA VAL A 165 -63.15 14.86 -7.91
C VAL A 165 -63.40 16.03 -8.87
N LEU A 166 -63.99 15.80 -10.04
CA LEU A 166 -64.36 16.87 -10.98
C LEU A 166 -65.35 17.88 -10.36
N GLU A 167 -66.32 17.42 -9.58
CA GLU A 167 -67.25 18.31 -8.88
C GLU A 167 -66.56 19.18 -7.83
N ARG A 168 -65.56 18.64 -7.11
CA ARG A 168 -64.70 19.37 -6.16
C ARG A 168 -63.80 20.39 -6.84
N ILE A 169 -63.14 20.02 -7.94
CA ILE A 169 -62.32 20.95 -8.75
C ILE A 169 -63.17 22.15 -9.17
N ARG A 170 -64.31 21.90 -9.83
CA ARG A 170 -65.23 22.97 -10.26
C ARG A 170 -65.81 23.77 -9.09
N ALA A 171 -65.87 23.21 -7.88
CA ALA A 171 -66.29 23.96 -6.69
C ALA A 171 -65.19 24.93 -6.24
N ALA A 172 -63.95 24.47 -6.09
CA ALA A 172 -62.80 25.31 -5.79
C ALA A 172 -62.65 26.46 -6.80
N GLU A 173 -62.77 26.18 -8.10
CA GLU A 173 -62.69 27.20 -9.15
C GLU A 173 -63.81 28.25 -9.06
N ARG A 174 -65.04 27.85 -8.70
CA ARG A 174 -66.16 28.78 -8.49
C ARG A 174 -65.94 29.67 -7.27
N ASP A 175 -65.40 29.11 -6.19
CA ASP A 175 -65.15 29.83 -4.94
C ASP A 175 -63.99 30.83 -5.11
N LEU A 176 -62.93 30.41 -5.81
CA LEU A 176 -61.79 31.26 -6.21
C LEU A 176 -62.14 32.25 -7.34
N LYS A 177 -63.24 32.01 -8.08
CA LYS A 177 -63.66 32.74 -9.29
C LYS A 177 -62.60 32.74 -10.39
N ALA A 178 -61.79 31.69 -10.45
CA ALA A 178 -60.71 31.49 -11.39
C ALA A 178 -60.45 29.99 -11.59
N ALA A 179 -60.03 29.61 -12.80
CA ALA A 179 -59.56 28.27 -13.14
C ALA A 179 -58.10 28.38 -13.62
N PRO A 180 -57.13 28.47 -12.70
CA PRO A 180 -55.72 28.68 -13.04
C PRO A 180 -55.02 27.35 -13.38
N GLY A 181 -54.37 27.29 -14.54
CA GLY A 181 -53.53 26.16 -14.95
C GLY A 181 -54.29 24.87 -15.28
N GLU A 182 -53.59 23.75 -15.12
CA GLU A 182 -54.10 22.39 -15.27
C GLU A 182 -54.50 21.81 -13.92
N THR A 183 -55.32 20.75 -13.90
CA THR A 183 -55.80 20.13 -12.66
C THR A 183 -55.54 18.62 -12.66
N GLU A 184 -55.07 18.11 -11.52
CA GLU A 184 -54.80 16.69 -11.30
C GLU A 184 -55.28 16.24 -9.91
N ALA A 185 -55.51 14.95 -9.77
CA ALA A 185 -55.71 14.30 -8.49
C ALA A 185 -54.66 13.19 -8.32
N LEU A 186 -54.01 13.16 -7.16
CA LEU A 186 -52.94 12.25 -6.82
C LEU A 186 -53.40 11.34 -5.69
N ILE A 187 -53.19 10.03 -5.83
CA ILE A 187 -53.13 9.14 -4.68
C ILE A 187 -51.65 9.06 -4.30
N ILE A 188 -51.29 9.70 -3.20
CA ILE A 188 -49.94 9.64 -2.64
C ILE A 188 -49.90 8.51 -1.61
N ALA A 189 -48.89 7.66 -1.70
CA ALA A 189 -48.58 6.62 -0.73
C ALA A 189 -47.27 6.96 -0.03
N ASP A 190 -47.36 7.48 1.19
CA ASP A 190 -46.21 7.64 2.07
C ASP A 190 -46.07 6.36 2.89
N THR A 191 -44.92 5.68 2.76
CA THR A 191 -44.70 4.39 3.42
C THR A 191 -43.32 4.29 4.05
N THR A 192 -43.29 3.81 5.29
CA THR A 192 -42.07 3.38 5.98
C THR A 192 -42.04 1.86 6.03
N PHE A 193 -40.99 1.26 5.50
CA PHE A 193 -40.64 -0.14 5.72
C PHE A 193 -39.62 -0.22 6.85
N ASP A 194 -39.83 -1.12 7.80
CA ASP A 194 -38.88 -1.46 8.87
C ASP A 194 -38.57 -2.96 8.82
N GLY A 195 -37.28 -3.29 8.69
CA GLY A 195 -36.76 -4.65 8.59
C GLY A 195 -35.53 -4.88 9.46
N THR A 196 -35.04 -6.12 9.54
CA THR A 196 -33.78 -6.44 10.22
C THR A 196 -33.14 -7.66 9.59
N VAL A 197 -31.86 -7.58 9.23
CA VAL A 197 -31.06 -8.62 8.54
C VAL A 197 -29.67 -8.68 9.17
N ALA A 198 -29.10 -9.88 9.37
CA ALA A 198 -27.83 -10.12 10.10
C ALA A 198 -27.70 -9.39 11.47
N GLY A 199 -28.82 -9.19 12.17
CA GLY A 199 -28.89 -8.41 13.42
C GLY A 199 -28.87 -6.88 13.27
N GLU A 200 -28.64 -6.35 12.07
CA GLU A 200 -28.73 -4.92 11.72
C GLU A 200 -30.17 -4.55 11.34
N SER A 201 -30.68 -3.41 11.83
CA SER A 201 -32.05 -2.94 11.55
C SER A 201 -32.03 -1.86 10.48
N PHE A 202 -32.96 -1.97 9.52
CA PHE A 202 -33.06 -1.09 8.37
C PHE A 202 -34.44 -0.42 8.30
N THR A 203 -34.47 0.82 7.81
CA THR A 203 -35.68 1.58 7.55
C THR A 203 -35.58 2.23 6.16
N ASP A 204 -36.57 2.04 5.28
CA ASP A 204 -36.70 2.74 3.98
C ASP A 204 -38.01 3.53 3.97
N THR A 205 -37.96 4.80 3.55
CA THR A 205 -39.14 5.65 3.40
C THR A 205 -39.36 6.01 1.94
N ARG A 206 -40.59 5.83 1.47
CA ARG A 206 -40.97 5.96 0.05
C ARG A 206 -42.20 6.85 -0.09
N THR A 207 -42.22 7.70 -1.11
CA THR A 207 -43.37 8.56 -1.45
C THR A 207 -43.79 8.33 -2.90
N ASP A 208 -44.58 7.28 -3.10
CA ASP A 208 -45.09 6.87 -4.40
C ASP A 208 -46.39 7.60 -4.76
N ARG A 209 -46.66 7.75 -6.06
CA ARG A 209 -47.82 8.50 -6.57
C ARG A 209 -48.52 7.76 -7.71
N LEU A 210 -49.84 7.67 -7.62
CA LEU A 210 -50.71 7.41 -8.77
C LEU A 210 -51.39 8.72 -9.18
N VAL A 211 -51.12 9.17 -10.40
CA VAL A 211 -51.64 10.41 -10.97
C VAL A 211 -52.92 10.12 -11.74
N ILE A 212 -53.93 10.94 -11.51
CA ILE A 212 -55.22 10.93 -12.20
C ILE A 212 -55.38 12.32 -12.82
N GLU A 213 -55.51 12.38 -14.15
CA GLU A 213 -55.82 13.62 -14.87
C GLU A 213 -57.32 13.60 -15.24
N PRO A 214 -58.19 14.24 -14.45
CA PRO A 214 -59.63 14.14 -14.66
C PRO A 214 -60.11 15.10 -15.75
N GLN A 215 -60.87 14.59 -16.72
CA GLN A 215 -61.56 15.40 -17.74
C GLN A 215 -63.05 15.01 -17.78
N ASP A 216 -63.88 15.86 -18.39
CA ASP A 216 -65.34 15.70 -18.39
C ASP A 216 -65.84 14.33 -18.88
N ALA A 217 -65.21 13.77 -19.92
CA ALA A 217 -65.62 12.51 -20.56
C ALA A 217 -64.72 11.31 -20.21
N LEU A 218 -63.46 11.56 -19.86
CA LEU A 218 -62.41 10.57 -19.66
C LEU A 218 -61.44 11.02 -18.56
N TYR A 219 -60.66 10.09 -18.02
CA TYR A 219 -59.52 10.41 -17.18
C TYR A 219 -58.33 9.54 -17.55
N ARG A 220 -57.13 10.10 -17.48
CA ARG A 220 -55.87 9.37 -17.65
C ARG A 220 -55.36 8.93 -16.29
N VAL A 221 -54.62 7.83 -16.29
CA VAL A 221 -53.94 7.31 -15.10
C VAL A 221 -52.50 6.98 -15.45
N SER A 222 -51.57 7.42 -14.61
CA SER A 222 -50.15 7.10 -14.68
C SER A 222 -49.60 6.89 -13.26
N THR A 223 -48.46 6.22 -13.15
CA THR A 223 -47.80 5.93 -11.88
C THR A 223 -46.40 6.51 -11.88
N ALA A 224 -45.98 7.01 -10.74
CA ALA A 224 -44.64 7.47 -10.45
C ALA A 224 -44.23 6.86 -9.11
N VAL A 225 -43.46 5.78 -9.17
CA VAL A 225 -43.03 4.97 -8.03
C VAL A 225 -41.52 4.94 -7.97
N GLU A 226 -40.94 4.79 -6.78
CA GLU A 226 -39.50 4.58 -6.64
C GLU A 226 -39.10 3.16 -7.08
N ASP A 227 -37.92 3.02 -7.69
CA ASP A 227 -37.35 1.72 -8.06
C ASP A 227 -37.05 0.85 -6.82
N GLN A 228 -37.00 -0.47 -7.02
CA GLN A 228 -36.59 -1.43 -5.98
C GLN A 228 -35.22 -1.03 -5.39
N LYS A 229 -35.11 -1.03 -4.06
CA LYS A 229 -33.86 -0.75 -3.34
C LYS A 229 -33.42 -1.97 -2.55
N SER A 230 -32.11 -2.16 -2.49
CA SER A 230 -31.47 -3.27 -1.79
C SER A 230 -30.33 -2.73 -0.91
N TYR A 231 -30.19 -3.29 0.28
CA TYR A 231 -29.30 -2.84 1.36
C TYR A 231 -28.50 -4.02 1.88
N ASP A 232 -27.18 -3.88 1.96
CA ASP A 232 -26.31 -4.92 2.51
C ASP A 232 -26.17 -4.78 4.03
N ALA A 233 -26.40 -5.88 4.74
CA ALA A 233 -26.11 -6.02 6.16
C ALA A 233 -24.69 -6.54 6.34
N THR A 234 -23.88 -5.81 7.11
CA THR A 234 -22.44 -6.07 7.19
C THR A 234 -22.00 -6.56 8.57
N GLY A 235 -21.35 -7.73 8.58
CA GLY A 235 -20.65 -8.28 9.72
C GLY A 235 -19.17 -7.92 9.73
N SER A 236 -18.53 -8.13 10.88
CA SER A 236 -17.09 -7.98 11.05
C SER A 236 -16.44 -9.33 11.33
N VAL A 237 -15.50 -9.72 10.47
CA VAL A 237 -14.70 -10.93 10.66
C VAL A 237 -13.31 -10.54 11.14
N THR A 238 -12.97 -11.02 12.33
CA THR A 238 -11.67 -10.81 12.95
C THR A 238 -10.66 -11.83 12.43
N ARG A 239 -9.57 -11.37 11.82
CA ARG A 239 -8.47 -12.21 11.33
C ARG A 239 -7.15 -11.80 11.99
N THR A 240 -6.48 -12.78 12.59
CA THR A 240 -5.09 -12.61 13.04
C THR A 240 -4.15 -12.64 11.84
N VAL A 241 -3.28 -11.64 11.74
CA VAL A 241 -2.16 -11.59 10.82
C VAL A 241 -0.89 -11.95 11.60
N GLU A 242 -0.15 -12.93 11.11
CA GLU A 242 1.11 -13.35 11.74
C GLU A 242 2.24 -12.36 11.42
N PRO A 243 3.22 -12.17 12.33
CA PRO A 243 4.40 -11.37 12.06
C PRO A 243 5.13 -11.82 10.80
N SER A 244 5.64 -10.87 10.01
CA SER A 244 6.46 -11.21 8.84
C SER A 244 7.70 -12.02 9.23
N ALA A 245 8.14 -12.94 8.35
CA ALA A 245 9.31 -13.77 8.59
C ALA A 245 10.60 -12.95 8.84
N VAL A 246 10.69 -11.73 8.32
CA VAL A 246 11.81 -10.80 8.58
C VAL A 246 11.78 -10.28 10.02
N ALA A 247 10.59 -9.93 10.53
CA ALA A 247 10.43 -9.52 11.93
C ALA A 247 10.62 -10.70 12.90
N LEU A 248 10.15 -11.89 12.53
CA LEU A 248 10.22 -13.09 13.36
C LEU A 248 11.61 -13.73 13.42
N TYR A 249 12.38 -13.74 12.32
CA TYR A 249 13.69 -14.40 12.26
C TYR A 249 14.86 -13.48 11.94
N GLY A 250 14.65 -12.45 11.11
CA GLY A 250 15.69 -11.49 10.75
C GLY A 250 16.11 -10.59 11.91
N ALA A 251 15.13 -10.06 12.67
CA ALA A 251 15.41 -9.16 13.78
C ALA A 251 16.18 -9.83 14.96
N PRO A 252 15.83 -11.05 15.43
CA PRO A 252 16.66 -11.77 16.40
C PRO A 252 18.08 -12.09 15.88
N LEU A 253 18.21 -12.47 14.60
CA LEU A 253 19.51 -12.78 14.01
C LEU A 253 20.41 -11.53 13.96
N LEU A 254 19.85 -10.38 13.58
CA LEU A 254 20.57 -9.09 13.57
C LEU A 254 21.02 -8.68 14.98
N PHE A 255 20.18 -8.88 16.02
CA PHE A 255 20.58 -8.66 17.41
C PHE A 255 21.75 -9.58 17.82
N ILE A 256 21.68 -10.88 17.53
CA ILE A 256 22.74 -11.84 17.86
C ILE A 256 24.05 -11.49 17.16
N ILE A 257 24.01 -11.23 15.84
CA ILE A 257 25.20 -10.86 15.07
C ILE A 257 25.81 -9.54 15.58
N GLY A 258 24.98 -8.52 15.84
CA GLY A 258 25.45 -7.24 16.36
C GLY A 258 26.15 -7.37 17.72
N VAL A 259 25.55 -8.12 18.67
CA VAL A 259 26.16 -8.40 19.98
C VAL A 259 27.45 -9.21 19.84
N LEU A 260 27.49 -10.25 19.00
CA LEU A 260 28.70 -11.04 18.77
C LEU A 260 29.82 -10.20 18.14
N THR A 261 29.49 -9.29 17.22
CA THR A 261 30.47 -8.39 16.58
C THR A 261 31.03 -7.39 17.59
N ILE A 262 30.19 -6.81 18.45
CA ILE A 262 30.62 -5.92 19.55
C ILE A 262 31.57 -6.66 20.50
N VAL A 263 31.21 -7.88 20.92
CA VAL A 263 32.05 -8.70 21.81
C VAL A 263 33.37 -9.08 21.13
N GLY A 264 33.34 -9.45 19.85
CA GLY A 264 34.54 -9.76 19.06
C GLY A 264 35.50 -8.57 18.96
N LEU A 265 35.00 -7.38 18.62
CA LEU A 265 35.79 -6.14 18.55
C LEU A 265 36.35 -5.73 19.92
N ALA A 266 35.59 -5.88 20.99
CA ALA A 266 36.06 -5.60 22.36
C ALA A 266 37.15 -6.59 22.82
N ILE A 267 37.07 -7.85 22.39
CA ILE A 267 38.13 -8.84 22.65
C ILE A 267 39.38 -8.49 21.83
N ALA A 268 39.24 -8.22 20.53
CA ALA A 268 40.36 -7.89 19.64
C ALA A 268 41.11 -6.62 20.09
N SER A 269 40.41 -5.56 20.51
CA SER A 269 41.04 -4.37 21.08
C SER A 269 41.74 -4.66 22.41
N SER A 270 41.13 -5.45 23.30
CA SER A 270 41.74 -5.83 24.59
C SER A 270 43.00 -6.69 24.47
N GLN A 271 43.14 -7.45 23.37
CA GLN A 271 44.30 -8.28 23.06
C GLN A 271 45.37 -7.54 22.22
N GLY A 272 45.15 -6.27 21.89
CA GLY A 272 46.09 -5.46 21.12
C GLY A 272 46.10 -5.74 19.62
N TRP A 273 45.27 -6.65 19.09
CA TRP A 273 45.23 -7.00 17.66
C TRP A 273 44.84 -5.84 16.74
N LEU A 274 44.23 -4.79 17.30
CA LEU A 274 43.85 -3.57 16.60
C LEU A 274 44.83 -2.41 16.81
N GLN A 275 45.88 -2.57 17.62
CA GLN A 275 46.89 -1.51 17.80
C GLN A 275 47.81 -1.47 16.59
N VAL A 276 47.98 -0.29 16.00
CA VAL A 276 49.04 -0.02 15.03
C VAL A 276 50.31 0.40 15.80
N THR A 277 51.42 -0.28 15.54
CA THR A 277 52.72 0.09 16.12
C THR A 277 53.29 1.35 15.46
N GLU A 278 54.14 2.08 16.17
CA GLU A 278 54.73 3.32 15.63
C GLU A 278 55.54 3.07 14.33
N VAL A 279 56.14 1.88 14.17
CA VAL A 279 56.85 1.48 12.95
C VAL A 279 55.89 1.28 11.78
N GLU A 280 54.77 0.58 12.01
CA GLU A 280 53.69 0.44 11.01
C GLU A 280 53.08 1.80 10.65
N ARG A 281 52.98 2.74 11.60
CA ARG A 281 52.51 4.11 11.35
C ARG A 281 53.47 4.86 10.42
N THR A 282 54.75 4.98 10.79
CA THR A 282 55.70 5.78 10.02
C THR A 282 55.94 5.18 8.62
N ARG A 283 55.89 3.85 8.45
CA ARG A 283 55.97 3.22 7.12
C ARG A 283 54.71 3.50 6.28
N HIS A 284 53.50 3.45 6.86
CA HIS A 284 52.27 3.78 6.11
C HIS A 284 52.18 5.28 5.74
N GLU A 285 52.65 6.17 6.60
CA GLU A 285 52.79 7.61 6.28
C GLU A 285 53.75 7.81 5.10
N PHE A 286 54.94 7.20 5.16
CA PHE A 286 55.90 7.21 4.05
C PHE A 286 55.35 6.60 2.75
N GLU A 287 54.61 5.48 2.81
CA GLU A 287 54.01 4.85 1.62
C GLU A 287 52.96 5.76 0.98
N SER A 288 52.15 6.46 1.78
CA SER A 288 51.20 7.46 1.29
C SER A 288 51.91 8.64 0.62
N GLU A 289 52.95 9.20 1.24
CA GLU A 289 53.76 10.28 0.66
C GLU A 289 54.44 9.83 -0.65
N ARG A 290 55.00 8.62 -0.69
CA ARG A 290 55.69 8.07 -1.87
C ARG A 290 54.73 7.88 -3.05
N ASP A 291 53.48 7.48 -2.81
CA ASP A 291 52.46 7.37 -3.85
C ASP A 291 51.93 8.75 -4.31
N ASP A 292 51.78 9.72 -3.41
CA ASP A 292 51.42 11.10 -3.75
C ASP A 292 52.51 11.77 -4.63
N PHE A 293 53.78 11.37 -4.49
CA PHE A 293 54.92 11.89 -5.26
C PHE A 293 55.39 10.99 -6.43
N ASP A 294 54.68 9.91 -6.80
CA ASP A 294 55.11 8.95 -7.83
C ASP A 294 55.42 9.64 -9.19
N GLU A 295 54.71 10.71 -9.53
CA GLU A 295 54.95 11.47 -10.77
C GLU A 295 56.32 12.19 -10.81
N TRP A 296 56.99 12.38 -9.67
CA TRP A 296 58.31 13.02 -9.52
C TRP A 296 59.45 12.01 -9.27
N ILE A 297 59.10 10.76 -8.94
CA ILE A 297 60.04 9.67 -8.60
C ILE A 297 60.35 8.82 -9.85
N SER A 298 61.49 8.12 -9.86
CA SER A 298 61.86 7.19 -10.92
C SER A 298 62.74 6.06 -10.40
N ALA A 299 62.24 4.83 -10.51
CA ALA A 299 62.97 3.61 -10.18
C ALA A 299 64.19 3.41 -11.10
N VAL A 300 65.37 3.79 -10.63
CA VAL A 300 66.67 3.65 -11.33
C VAL A 300 67.80 3.45 -10.32
N THR A 301 68.83 2.70 -10.71
CA THR A 301 70.03 2.52 -9.87
C THR A 301 70.68 3.85 -9.51
N ILE A 302 70.87 4.08 -8.22
CA ILE A 302 71.50 5.31 -7.72
C ILE A 302 73.02 5.17 -7.91
N PRO A 303 73.66 6.06 -8.68
CA PRO A 303 75.09 5.95 -8.94
C PRO A 303 75.92 6.27 -7.68
N ASP A 304 77.09 5.65 -7.56
CA ASP A 304 78.04 5.95 -6.47
C ASP A 304 78.28 7.46 -6.33
N SER A 305 78.31 7.93 -5.08
CA SER A 305 78.57 9.34 -4.75
C SER A 305 79.89 9.83 -5.35
N GLY A 306 80.91 8.98 -5.36
CA GLY A 306 82.23 9.30 -5.91
C GLY A 306 82.91 10.41 -5.13
N ASN A 307 83.07 11.58 -5.75
CA ASN A 307 83.61 12.79 -5.10
C ASN A 307 82.51 13.75 -4.59
N ARG A 308 81.22 13.45 -4.82
CA ARG A 308 80.12 14.35 -4.48
C ARG A 308 79.94 14.51 -2.98
N THR A 309 79.48 15.68 -2.57
CA THR A 309 79.03 15.93 -1.19
C THR A 309 77.68 15.26 -1.00
N VAL A 310 77.56 14.36 -0.01
CA VAL A 310 76.29 13.69 0.31
C VAL A 310 75.60 14.43 1.45
N VAL A 311 74.31 14.74 1.28
CA VAL A 311 73.48 15.47 2.25
C VAL A 311 72.21 14.66 2.53
N PRO A 312 71.98 14.17 3.76
CA PRO A 312 70.73 13.52 4.10
C PRO A 312 69.58 14.53 4.15
N SER A 313 68.42 14.13 3.64
CA SER A 313 67.13 14.80 3.80
C SER A 313 66.45 14.32 5.10
N GLU A 314 65.64 15.16 5.75
CA GLU A 314 64.88 14.74 6.94
C GLU A 314 63.54 14.08 6.54
N THR A 315 62.89 14.53 5.47
CA THR A 315 61.66 13.94 4.91
C THR A 315 61.82 13.54 3.43
N MET A 316 60.82 12.80 2.91
CA MET A 316 60.68 12.57 1.46
C MET A 316 60.26 13.86 0.75
N GLU A 317 59.32 14.61 1.33
CA GLU A 317 58.84 15.92 0.82
C GLU A 317 60.02 16.88 0.55
N ASP A 318 60.93 17.05 1.51
CA ASP A 318 62.16 17.86 1.38
C ASP A 318 63.01 17.41 0.17
N LEU A 319 63.10 16.11 -0.10
CA LEU A 319 63.87 15.57 -1.22
C LEU A 319 63.17 15.79 -2.57
N VAL A 320 61.83 15.70 -2.60
CA VAL A 320 61.01 15.98 -3.78
C VAL A 320 61.04 17.47 -4.13
N ASP A 321 60.93 18.36 -3.14
CA ASP A 321 61.06 19.81 -3.31
C ASP A 321 62.42 20.18 -3.95
N ILE A 322 63.52 19.58 -3.47
CA ILE A 322 64.85 19.77 -4.07
C ILE A 322 64.90 19.27 -5.53
N ALA A 323 64.20 18.17 -5.86
CA ALA A 323 64.08 17.71 -7.24
C ALA A 323 63.31 18.71 -8.12
N ILE A 324 62.18 19.24 -7.63
CA ILE A 324 61.34 20.21 -8.35
C ILE A 324 62.11 21.52 -8.59
N ASP A 325 62.71 22.10 -7.55
CA ASP A 325 63.45 23.37 -7.62
C ASP A 325 64.71 23.29 -8.53
N SER A 326 65.28 22.09 -8.71
CA SER A 326 66.45 21.85 -9.56
C SER A 326 66.13 21.33 -10.97
N ASP A 327 64.85 21.17 -11.32
CA ASP A 327 64.37 20.54 -12.57
C ASP A 327 64.99 19.14 -12.76
N ARG A 328 64.88 18.31 -11.72
CA ARG A 328 65.36 16.92 -11.62
C ARG A 328 64.23 15.98 -11.20
N ARG A 329 64.53 14.70 -11.13
CA ARG A 329 63.64 13.66 -10.60
C ARG A 329 64.31 12.97 -9.43
N VAL A 330 63.52 12.47 -8.48
CA VAL A 330 64.02 11.62 -7.40
C VAL A 330 64.32 10.24 -7.97
N LEU A 331 65.52 9.72 -7.70
CA LEU A 331 65.97 8.41 -8.12
C LEU A 331 65.68 7.40 -7.00
N GLU A 332 64.95 6.32 -7.28
CA GLU A 332 64.50 5.30 -6.32
C GLU A 332 65.23 3.97 -6.58
N GLU A 333 65.89 3.43 -5.54
CA GLU A 333 66.56 2.11 -5.57
C GLU A 333 66.35 1.35 -4.25
N GLY A 334 65.21 0.65 -4.18
CA GLY A 334 64.71 0.03 -2.94
C GLY A 334 64.28 1.11 -1.93
N ASP A 335 64.53 0.88 -0.65
CA ASP A 335 64.29 1.85 0.44
C ASP A 335 65.26 3.07 0.41
N ARG A 336 65.88 3.40 -0.73
CA ARG A 336 66.81 4.53 -0.89
C ARG A 336 66.37 5.44 -2.01
N TYR A 337 66.41 6.74 -1.74
CA TYR A 337 66.00 7.81 -2.63
C TYR A 337 67.12 8.85 -2.75
N ALA A 338 67.36 9.38 -3.94
CA ALA A 338 68.39 10.40 -4.14
C ALA A 338 68.07 11.43 -5.23
N VAL A 339 68.56 12.66 -5.05
CA VAL A 339 68.55 13.73 -6.05
C VAL A 339 69.96 14.25 -6.24
N ILE A 340 70.43 14.32 -7.50
CA ILE A 340 71.79 14.76 -7.82
C ILE A 340 71.74 16.14 -8.48
N VAL A 341 72.27 17.13 -7.77
CA VAL A 341 72.38 18.52 -8.22
C VAL A 341 73.87 18.89 -8.27
N ASP A 342 74.42 18.96 -9.48
CA ASP A 342 75.84 19.20 -9.76
C ASP A 342 76.80 18.25 -8.99
N ASP A 343 77.44 18.74 -7.94
CA ASP A 343 78.41 18.02 -7.08
C ASP A 343 77.83 17.65 -5.70
N ILE A 344 76.51 17.77 -5.53
CA ILE A 344 75.78 17.42 -4.32
C ILE A 344 74.78 16.30 -4.62
N MET A 345 74.75 15.29 -3.75
CA MET A 345 73.78 14.20 -3.77
C MET A 345 72.95 14.27 -2.50
N TYR A 346 71.70 14.70 -2.63
CA TYR A 346 70.72 14.66 -1.55
C TYR A 346 70.16 13.23 -1.46
N THR A 347 69.97 12.70 -0.25
CA THR A 347 69.55 11.32 -0.04
C THR A 347 68.51 11.17 1.07
N TYR A 348 67.50 10.34 0.86
CA TYR A 348 66.53 9.92 1.87
C TYR A 348 66.49 8.38 1.92
N SER A 349 66.16 7.81 3.08
CA SER A 349 65.99 6.37 3.26
C SER A 349 64.65 6.09 3.91
N ALA A 350 63.89 5.15 3.37
CA ALA A 350 62.56 4.82 3.89
C ALA A 350 62.63 4.25 5.33
N PRO A 351 61.60 4.48 6.17
CA PRO A 351 61.51 3.89 7.52
C PRO A 351 61.44 2.36 7.44
N THR A 352 62.28 1.61 8.14
CA THR A 352 62.41 0.14 7.97
C THR A 352 61.07 -0.61 7.91
N SER A 353 60.86 -1.42 6.87
CA SER A 353 59.67 -2.28 6.77
C SER A 353 59.70 -3.36 7.86
N SER A 354 58.58 -3.57 8.53
CA SER A 354 58.41 -4.64 9.53
C SER A 354 57.92 -5.94 8.90
N ASP A 355 58.42 -6.31 7.72
CA ASP A 355 58.22 -7.65 7.13
C ASP A 355 59.40 -8.56 7.57
N PRO A 356 59.14 -9.65 8.33
CA PRO A 356 60.21 -10.55 8.79
C PRO A 356 60.95 -11.34 7.70
N LEU A 357 60.59 -11.21 6.40
CA LEU A 357 61.01 -12.15 5.36
C LEU A 357 62.01 -11.63 4.30
N GLU A 358 62.34 -10.33 4.24
CA GLU A 358 63.31 -9.79 3.25
C GLU A 358 64.74 -9.54 3.77
N ALA A 359 65.05 -9.88 5.03
CA ALA A 359 66.36 -9.61 5.64
C ALA A 359 67.47 -10.63 5.31
N THR A 360 67.53 -11.16 4.06
CA THR A 360 68.65 -12.02 3.61
C THR A 360 69.00 -11.87 2.12
N ASP A 361 69.91 -10.96 1.78
CA ASP A 361 71.09 -11.33 0.99
C ASP A 361 72.25 -10.32 1.09
N SER A 362 73.49 -10.82 1.01
CA SER A 362 74.78 -10.14 0.75
C SER A 362 75.93 -10.40 1.76
N THR A 363 76.73 -11.43 1.45
CA THR A 363 78.20 -11.55 1.67
C THR A 363 78.81 -11.49 3.08
N ASP A 364 79.89 -12.22 3.43
CA ASP A 364 80.53 -13.43 2.89
C ASP A 364 81.57 -13.95 3.93
N SER A 365 81.87 -15.26 3.91
CA SER A 365 83.12 -15.92 4.33
C SER A 365 83.70 -15.68 5.74
N THR A 366 83.73 -16.74 6.58
CA THR A 366 84.93 -17.60 6.76
C THR A 366 84.81 -18.65 7.89
N SER A 367 84.72 -19.93 7.49
CA SER A 367 85.39 -21.13 8.08
C SER A 367 84.99 -21.76 9.44
N THR A 368 84.96 -23.11 9.42
CA THR A 368 85.17 -24.06 10.56
C THR A 368 84.00 -24.21 11.56
N GLN A 369 83.44 -25.38 11.90
CA GLN A 369 83.83 -26.79 11.66
C GLN A 369 82.58 -27.74 11.66
N VAL A 370 82.70 -28.90 11.02
CA VAL A 370 81.77 -30.06 11.07
C VAL A 370 82.54 -31.16 11.83
N PRO A 371 81.97 -31.97 12.78
CA PRO A 371 80.99 -33.00 12.37
C PRO A 371 79.97 -33.59 13.37
N SER A 372 79.01 -34.32 12.76
CA SER A 372 78.23 -35.47 13.30
C SER A 372 77.13 -35.23 14.34
N GLY A 373 75.94 -35.84 14.23
CA GLY A 373 75.42 -36.72 13.16
C GLY A 373 74.09 -37.43 13.55
N SER A 374 73.60 -38.32 12.66
CA SER A 374 72.43 -39.25 12.81
C SER A 374 71.04 -38.60 13.05
N ALA A 375 70.09 -38.69 12.10
CA ALA A 375 69.12 -39.80 11.84
C ALA A 375 67.91 -39.77 12.82
N GLN A 376 66.65 -40.08 12.50
CA GLN A 376 65.97 -40.77 11.35
C GLN A 376 64.65 -40.01 11.04
N ARG A 377 64.22 -39.77 9.80
CA ARG A 377 63.29 -40.57 8.94
C ARG A 377 62.28 -41.51 9.62
N GLU A 378 60.98 -41.18 9.48
CA GLU A 378 59.82 -42.02 9.09
C GLU A 378 58.62 -41.05 8.95
N GLU A 379 57.98 -40.79 7.81
CA GLU A 379 57.22 -41.61 6.84
C GLU A 379 55.90 -42.24 7.33
N GLN A 380 54.80 -41.52 7.09
CA GLN A 380 53.53 -42.01 6.49
C GLN A 380 52.65 -40.77 6.20
N ALA A 381 52.21 -40.43 4.98
CA ALA A 381 51.51 -41.19 3.94
C ALA A 381 50.14 -41.71 4.43
N GLY A 382 49.00 -41.31 3.85
CA GLY A 382 48.75 -40.32 2.78
C GLY A 382 47.24 -40.25 2.45
N SER A 383 46.89 -39.57 1.34
CA SER A 383 45.83 -39.92 0.34
C SER A 383 44.38 -40.21 0.84
N SER A 384 43.25 -39.86 0.20
CA SER A 384 42.80 -39.32 -1.11
C SER A 384 41.27 -39.04 -0.95
N THR A 385 40.47 -38.37 -1.79
CA THR A 385 40.49 -37.69 -3.11
C THR A 385 39.32 -36.66 -3.06
N VAL A 386 39.30 -35.50 -3.73
CA VAL A 386 39.39 -35.17 -5.17
C VAL A 386 38.15 -35.60 -6.00
N ASP A 387 37.72 -34.63 -6.82
CA ASP A 387 36.71 -34.58 -7.88
C ASP A 387 35.21 -34.45 -7.57
N SER A 388 34.40 -33.67 -8.30
CA SER A 388 34.54 -32.47 -9.19
C SER A 388 33.36 -32.50 -10.19
N ASP A 389 32.84 -31.33 -10.56
CA ASP A 389 32.00 -31.04 -11.75
C ASP A 389 30.61 -31.75 -11.86
N ASN A 390 29.60 -31.26 -12.61
CA ASN A 390 29.58 -30.32 -13.73
C ASN A 390 28.21 -29.58 -13.85
N GLU A 391 28.15 -28.52 -14.68
CA GLU A 391 26.96 -27.69 -14.99
C GLU A 391 25.95 -28.30 -15.99
N GLY A 392 24.79 -27.66 -16.24
CA GLY A 392 23.93 -28.05 -17.36
C GLY A 392 22.52 -27.42 -17.60
N LEU A 393 22.40 -26.09 -17.72
CA LEU A 393 21.55 -25.34 -18.69
C LEU A 393 20.01 -25.56 -18.92
N ALA A 394 19.31 -24.40 -19.03
CA ALA A 394 18.11 -24.07 -19.85
C ALA A 394 16.71 -24.66 -19.44
N ALA A 395 15.55 -24.06 -19.80
CA ALA A 395 15.23 -22.98 -20.75
C ALA A 395 14.00 -22.11 -20.31
N SER A 396 13.70 -21.05 -21.09
CA SER A 396 12.63 -20.05 -20.88
C SER A 396 11.24 -20.46 -21.41
N ASP A 397 10.18 -19.76 -21.00
CA ASP A 397 9.18 -19.23 -21.95
C ASP A 397 8.50 -17.93 -21.46
N ARG A 398 7.91 -17.15 -22.38
CA ARG A 398 7.19 -15.89 -22.17
C ARG A 398 5.70 -16.04 -22.51
N GLY A 399 4.83 -15.28 -21.86
CA GLY A 399 3.44 -15.10 -22.28
C GLY A 399 2.94 -13.68 -22.01
N VAL A 400 2.73 -12.90 -23.08
CA VAL A 400 2.11 -11.57 -23.06
C VAL A 400 0.85 -11.61 -23.92
N SER A 401 -0.23 -10.96 -23.49
CA SER A 401 -1.31 -10.51 -24.37
C SER A 401 -1.92 -9.20 -23.85
N SER A 402 -2.49 -8.40 -24.75
CA SER A 402 -2.85 -6.99 -24.55
C SER A 402 -4.16 -6.64 -25.27
N GLY A 403 -4.87 -5.63 -24.77
CA GLY A 403 -5.89 -4.87 -25.53
C GLY A 403 -7.35 -5.16 -25.15
N SER A 404 -8.30 -4.22 -25.27
CA SER A 404 -8.23 -2.80 -25.69
C SER A 404 -9.52 -2.05 -25.31
N ASP A 405 -9.53 -0.72 -25.52
CA ASP A 405 -10.71 0.15 -25.80
C ASP A 405 -11.66 0.48 -24.61
N GLU A 406 -12.37 1.63 -24.54
CA GLU A 406 -12.52 2.76 -25.48
C GLU A 406 -12.74 4.13 -24.76
N ASN A 407 -13.13 5.19 -25.48
CA ASN A 407 -13.10 6.61 -25.08
C ASN A 407 -14.50 7.29 -25.16
N SER A 408 -14.61 8.54 -24.67
CA SER A 408 -15.77 9.47 -24.73
C SER A 408 -16.92 9.19 -23.74
N GLU A 409 -17.66 10.18 -23.21
CA GLU A 409 -17.73 11.66 -23.48
C GLU A 409 -17.31 12.54 -22.29
#